data_AF-A0A1F3SWX5-F1
#
_entry.id   AF-A0A1F3SWX5-F1
#
_cell.length_a   1.000
_cell.length_b   1.000
_cell.length_c   1.000
_cell.angle_alpha   90.00
_cell.angle_beta   90.00
_cell.angle_gamma   90.00
#
_symmetry.space_group_name_H-M   'P 1'
#
loop_
_entity.id
_entity.type
_entity.pdbx_description
1 polymer ?
#
loop_
_entity_poly.entity_id
_entity_poly.type
_entity_poly.pdbx_seq_one_letter_code
_entity_poly.pdbx_strand_id
1 'polypeptide(L)'
;MKIATLYDCFERHLLNLSIDNETEEGFVSTIVENYLVNMGGHGYHFTSHAEDTFRELCDEVIEMLRKKTYGHISIDQYRCELRSRAAS
;
A
#
# COMPACT_ATOMS: atom_id res chain seq x y z
N MET A 1 15.42 12.02 10.15
CA MET A 1 14.25 11.71 9.28
C MET A 1 13.73 10.35 9.71
N LYS A 2 12.43 10.22 10.00
CA LYS A 2 11.84 8.96 10.51
C LYS A 2 11.57 8.02 9.32
N ILE A 3 11.88 6.74 9.48
CA ILE A 3 11.55 5.69 8.50
C ILE A 3 10.03 5.59 8.43
N ALA A 4 9.48 5.62 7.22
CA ALA A 4 8.05 5.40 7.02
C ALA A 4 7.75 3.91 7.21
N THR A 5 6.77 3.59 8.03
CA THR A 5 6.35 2.19 8.21
C THR A 5 5.63 1.70 6.95
N LEU A 6 5.53 0.37 6.78
CA LEU A 6 4.72 -0.22 5.72
C LEU A 6 3.28 0.29 5.76
N TYR A 7 2.72 0.43 6.97
CA TYR A 7 1.38 0.99 7.18
C TYR A 7 1.27 2.46 6.74
N ASP A 8 2.29 3.29 7.02
CA ASP A 8 2.31 4.69 6.55
C ASP A 8 2.35 4.77 5.02
N CYS A 9 3.06 3.86 4.35
CA CYS A 9 3.05 3.75 2.89
C CYS A 9 1.67 3.31 2.39
N PHE A 10 1.09 2.29 3.02
CA PHE A 10 -0.25 1.79 2.71
C PHE A 10 -1.33 2.86 2.83
N GLU A 11 -1.44 3.55 3.97
CA GLU A 11 -2.49 4.54 4.18
C GLU A 11 -2.35 5.74 3.25
N ARG A 12 -1.11 6.24 3.05
CA ARG A 12 -0.88 7.36 2.12
C ARG A 12 -1.31 7.02 0.70
N HIS A 13 -1.02 5.79 0.24
CA HIS A 13 -1.38 5.37 -1.11
C HIS A 13 -2.88 5.06 -1.25
N LEU A 14 -3.49 4.42 -0.25
CA LEU A 14 -4.92 4.15 -0.24
C LEU A 14 -5.75 5.43 -0.25
N LEU A 15 -5.34 6.42 0.54
CA LEU A 15 -5.99 7.73 0.63
C LEU A 15 -5.61 8.67 -0.51
N ASN A 16 -4.78 8.23 -1.47
CA ASN A 16 -4.54 8.99 -2.68
C ASN A 16 -5.74 8.90 -3.62
N LEU A 17 -6.69 9.82 -3.42
CA LEU A 17 -7.95 9.85 -4.17
C LEU A 17 -7.78 10.31 -5.63
N SER A 18 -6.58 10.61 -6.12
CA SER A 18 -6.37 10.96 -7.54
C SER A 18 -6.14 9.75 -8.45
N ILE A 19 -6.03 8.54 -7.88
CA ILE A 19 -5.80 7.31 -8.65
C ILE A 19 -7.16 6.65 -8.94
N ASP A 20 -7.38 6.31 -10.20
CA ASP A 20 -8.57 5.59 -10.69
C ASP A 20 -8.15 4.28 -11.38
N ASN A 21 -8.99 3.25 -11.29
CA ASN A 21 -8.82 1.96 -11.96
C ASN A 21 -7.54 1.21 -11.57
N GLU A 22 -7.13 1.34 -10.30
CA GLU A 22 -5.95 0.65 -9.80
C GLU A 22 -6.24 -0.82 -9.52
N THR A 23 -5.40 -1.70 -10.05
CA THR A 23 -5.48 -3.14 -9.75
C THR A 23 -4.93 -3.43 -8.35
N GLU A 24 -5.41 -4.49 -7.71
CA GLU A 24 -4.87 -4.95 -6.42
C GLU A 24 -3.37 -5.22 -6.50
N GLU A 25 -2.92 -5.87 -7.58
CA GLU A 25 -1.49 -6.14 -7.82
C GLU A 25 -0.66 -4.86 -7.92
N GLY A 26 -1.12 -3.86 -8.69
CA GLY A 26 -0.43 -2.59 -8.85
C GLY A 26 -0.41 -1.76 -7.56
N PHE A 27 -1.49 -1.82 -6.78
CA PHE A 27 -1.55 -1.19 -5.46
C PHE A 27 -0.51 -1.80 -4.51
N VAL A 28 -0.47 -3.13 -4.43
CA VAL A 28 0.43 -3.88 -3.55
C VAL A 28 1.88 -3.63 -3.93
N SER A 29 2.24 -3.79 -5.21
CA SER A 29 3.62 -3.60 -5.67
C SER A 29 4.11 -2.18 -5.37
N THR A 30 3.30 -1.16 -5.65
CA THR A 30 3.64 0.25 -5.40
C THR A 30 3.96 0.51 -3.92
N ILE A 31 3.18 -0.05 -3.00
CA ILE A 31 3.40 0.15 -1.56
C ILE A 31 4.68 -0.54 -1.10
N VAL A 32 4.88 -1.79 -1.52
CA VAL A 32 6.06 -2.58 -1.13
C VAL A 32 7.34 -1.95 -1.69
N GLU A 33 7.34 -1.53 -2.96
CA GLU A 33 8.46 -0.83 -3.58
C GLU A 33 8.78 0.48 -2.85
N ASN A 34 7.77 1.31 -2.56
CA ASN A 34 7.94 2.56 -1.82
C ASN A 34 8.52 2.33 -0.42
N TYR A 35 8.09 1.27 0.27
CA TYR A 35 8.61 0.89 1.57
C TYR A 35 10.08 0.43 1.49
N LEU A 36 10.41 -0.46 0.55
CA LEU A 36 11.77 -0.96 0.37
C LEU A 36 12.75 0.16 -0.04
N VAL A 37 12.35 1.08 -0.92
CA VAL A 37 13.14 2.25 -1.28
C VAL A 37 13.35 3.17 -0.07
N ASN A 38 12.32 3.38 0.75
CA ASN A 38 12.45 4.15 1.98
C ASN A 38 13.47 3.52 2.93
N MET A 39 13.37 2.20 3.16
CA MET A 39 14.31 1.43 3.97
C MET A 39 15.74 1.51 3.41
N GLY A 40 15.91 1.37 2.10
CA GLY A 40 17.20 1.49 1.41
C GLY A 40 17.85 2.87 1.59
N GLY A 41 17.06 3.94 1.48
CA GLY A 41 17.52 5.31 1.75
C GLY A 41 17.97 5.55 3.20
N HIS A 42 17.60 4.65 4.12
CA HIS A 42 18.00 4.65 5.53
C HIS A 42 19.13 3.66 5.85
N GLY A 43 19.73 3.02 4.85
CA GLY A 43 20.89 2.13 5.02
C GLY A 43 20.54 0.66 5.28
N TYR A 44 19.28 0.26 5.11
CA TYR A 44 18.89 -1.15 5.14
C TYR A 44 19.11 -1.79 3.77
N HIS A 45 19.85 -2.89 3.73
CA HIS A 45 20.16 -3.60 2.50
C HIS A 45 19.53 -5.00 2.51
N PHE A 46 18.62 -5.24 1.57
CA PHE A 46 17.98 -6.54 1.36
C PHE A 46 18.71 -7.30 0.26
N THR A 47 19.88 -7.85 0.55
CA THR A 47 20.68 -8.61 -0.44
C THR A 47 20.47 -10.11 -0.34
N SER A 48 20.10 -10.60 0.83
CA SER A 48 19.78 -12.00 1.10
C SER A 48 18.26 -12.12 1.24
N HIS A 49 17.65 -13.12 0.61
CA HIS A 49 16.19 -13.37 0.70
C HIS A 49 15.30 -12.21 0.20
N ALA A 50 15.80 -11.37 -0.70
CA ALA A 50 15.05 -10.21 -1.20
C ALA A 50 13.68 -10.60 -1.80
N GLU A 51 13.64 -11.71 -2.56
CA GLU A 51 12.39 -12.23 -3.12
C GLU A 51 11.42 -12.72 -2.04
N ASP A 52 11.92 -13.43 -1.01
CA ASP A 52 11.09 -13.94 0.08
C ASP A 52 10.53 -12.77 0.90
N THR A 53 11.38 -11.80 1.26
CA THR A 53 10.97 -10.58 1.96
C THR A 53 9.95 -9.79 1.14
N PHE A 54 10.13 -9.67 -0.18
CA PHE A 54 9.16 -8.99 -1.04
C PHE A 54 7.80 -9.68 -1.00
N ARG A 55 7.77 -11.02 -1.10
CA ARG A 55 6.53 -11.80 -1.04
C ARG A 55 5.84 -11.65 0.31
N GLU A 56 6.57 -11.77 1.42
CA GLU A 56 6.02 -11.57 2.77
C GLU A 56 5.40 -10.17 2.92
N LEU A 57 6.08 -9.13 2.44
CA LEU A 57 5.55 -7.77 2.48
C LEU A 57 4.30 -7.60 1.60
N CYS A 58 4.25 -8.23 0.43
CA CYS A 58 3.06 -8.25 -0.42
C CYS A 58 1.87 -8.88 0.32
N ASP A 59 2.07 -10.02 0.98
CA ASP A 59 1.01 -10.71 1.73
C ASP A 59 0.47 -9.83 2.87
N GLU A 60 1.36 -9.14 3.59
CA GLU A 60 0.96 -8.18 4.64
C GLU A 60 0.15 -7.01 4.08
N VAL A 61 0.54 -6.45 2.91
CA VAL A 61 -0.22 -5.38 2.26
C VAL A 61 -1.59 -5.86 1.78
N ILE A 62 -1.68 -7.07 1.25
CA ILE A 62 -2.95 -7.69 0.85
C ILE A 62 -3.86 -7.87 2.07
N GLU A 63 -3.32 -8.34 3.20
CA GLU A 63 -4.10 -8.46 4.44
C GLU A 63 -4.63 -7.10 4.93
N MET A 64 -3.78 -6.07 4.94
CA MET A 64 -4.19 -4.72 5.33
C MET A 64 -5.27 -4.19 4.40
N LEU A 65 -5.11 -4.40 3.08
CA LEU A 65 -6.09 -3.98 2.09
C LEU A 65 -7.44 -4.63 2.34
N ARG A 66 -7.50 -5.96 2.46
CA ARG A 66 -8.73 -6.71 2.73
C ARG A 66 -9.45 -6.25 3.98
N LYS A 67 -8.70 -5.99 5.06
CA LYS A 67 -9.25 -5.49 6.33
C LYS A 67 -9.82 -4.08 6.17
N LYS A 68 -9.15 -3.21 5.41
CA LYS A 68 -9.53 -1.80 5.25
C LYS A 68 -10.68 -1.60 4.26
N THR A 69 -10.72 -2.37 3.19
CA THR A 69 -11.76 -2.32 2.15
C THR A 69 -12.90 -3.30 2.41
N TYR A 70 -12.95 -3.94 3.58
CA TYR A 70 -14.01 -4.89 3.93
C TYR A 70 -15.40 -4.33 3.60
N GLY A 71 -16.22 -5.12 2.90
CA GLY A 71 -17.54 -4.71 2.40
C GLY A 71 -17.54 -4.00 1.04
N HIS A 72 -16.37 -3.73 0.45
CA HIS A 72 -16.23 -3.14 -0.88
C HIS A 72 -15.68 -4.19 -1.86
N ILE A 73 -16.16 -4.15 -3.09
CA ILE A 73 -15.82 -5.09 -4.18
C ILE A 73 -14.46 -4.74 -4.79
N SER A 74 -14.03 -3.48 -4.71
CA SER A 74 -12.75 -3.01 -5.23
C SER A 74 -12.19 -1.83 -4.45
N ILE A 75 -10.90 -1.55 -4.67
CA ILE A 75 -10.21 -0.37 -4.16
C ILE A 75 -10.90 0.91 -4.66
N ASP A 76 -11.29 0.94 -5.93
CA ASP A 76 -11.98 2.09 -6.52
C ASP A 76 -13.34 2.33 -5.89
N GLN A 77 -14.12 1.28 -5.60
CA GLN A 77 -15.39 1.44 -4.90
C GLN A 77 -15.17 2.06 -3.52
N TYR A 78 -14.19 1.57 -2.77
CA TYR A 78 -13.81 2.15 -1.48
C TYR A 78 -13.41 3.63 -1.59
N ARG A 79 -12.56 3.97 -2.57
CA ARG A 79 -12.14 5.37 -2.81
C ARG A 79 -13.31 6.27 -3.24
N CYS A 80 -14.23 5.77 -4.06
CA CYS A 80 -15.45 6.49 -4.45
C CYS A 80 -16.30 6.87 -3.23
N GLU A 81 -16.52 5.94 -2.30
CA GLU A 81 -17.24 6.23 -1.07
C GLU A 81 -16.52 7.29 -0.22
N LEU A 82 -15.19 7.23 -0.11
CA LEU A 82 -14.41 8.24 0.59
C LEU A 82 -14.56 9.63 -0.05
N ARG A 83 -14.48 9.72 -1.39
CA ARG A 83 -14.69 10.98 -2.13
C ARG A 83 -16.07 11.56 -1.85
N SER A 84 -17.12 10.73 -1.86
CA SER A 84 -18.49 11.18 -1.55
C SER A 84 -18.62 11.71 -0.12
N ARG A 85 -18.00 11.06 0.86
CA ARG A 85 -18.00 11.51 2.27
C ARG A 85 -17.24 12.82 2.46
N ALA A 86 -16.13 13.03 1.73
CA ALA A 86 -15.35 14.27 1.81
C ALA A 86 -16.03 15.47 1.14
N ALA A 87 -16.99 15.24 0.24
CA ALA A 87 -17.77 16.28 -0.44
C ALA A 87 -19.07 16.66 0.30
N SER A 88 -19.42 15.94 1.37
CA SER A 88 -20.59 16.18 2.23
C SER A 88 -20.22 17.07 3.41
#